data_AF-A0AAW5EDL2-F1
#
_entry.id   AF-A0AAW5EDL2-F1
#
_cell.length_a   1.000
_cell.length_b   1.000
_cell.length_c   1.000
_cell.angle_alpha   90.00
_cell.angle_beta   90.00
_cell.angle_gamma   90.00
#
_symmetry.space_group_name_H-M   'P 1'
#
loop_
_entity.id
_entity.type
_entity.pdbx_description
1 polymer ?
#
loop_
_entity_poly.entity_id
_entity_poly.type
_entity_poly.pdbx_seq_one_letter_code
_entity_poly.pdbx_strand_id
1 'polypeptide(L)' 'MMTRNQANERGQLEMLTIDQLVPEDHLVRKLESAIDFSFIYPLVENLYSGIGRPSIDPVVLFKMIFIQYI' A
#
# COMPACT_ATOMS: atom_id res chain seq x y z
N MET A 1 -28.53 -4.72 -23.24
CA MET A 1 -28.86 -6.16 -23.27
C MET A 1 -28.09 -6.85 -22.18
N MET A 2 -28.72 -7.72 -21.38
CA MET A 2 -28.00 -8.50 -20.36
C MET A 2 -27.28 -9.68 -21.03
N THR A 3 -25.96 -9.65 -21.03
CA THR A 3 -25.13 -10.80 -21.46
C THR A 3 -24.99 -11.73 -20.25
N ARG A 4 -25.59 -12.93 -20.31
CA ARG A 4 -25.32 -13.99 -19.34
C ARG A 4 -24.06 -14.72 -19.79
N ASN A 5 -22.90 -14.41 -19.21
CA ASN A 5 -21.72 -15.23 -19.41
C ASN A 5 -21.90 -16.57 -18.66
N GLN A 6 -21.93 -17.66 -19.42
CA GLN A 6 -21.91 -19.05 -18.96
C GLN A 6 -20.51 -19.68 -19.14
N ALA A 7 -19.45 -18.92 -18.87
CA ALA A 7 -18.13 -19.50 -18.70
C ALA A 7 -17.85 -19.61 -17.20
N ASN A 8 -17.35 -20.74 -16.74
CA ASN A 8 -17.02 -20.96 -15.35
C ASN A 8 -15.73 -20.17 -15.02
N GLU A 9 -15.86 -18.87 -14.75
CA GLU A 9 -14.75 -17.91 -14.48
C GLU A 9 -13.95 -18.26 -13.21
N ARG A 10 -14.44 -19.22 -12.40
CA ARG A 10 -13.87 -19.63 -11.11
C ARG A 10 -12.50 -20.31 -11.18
N GLY A 11 -11.96 -20.57 -12.38
CA GLY A 11 -10.68 -21.23 -12.61
C GLY A 11 -9.63 -20.36 -13.33
N GLN A 12 -9.89 -19.07 -13.54
CA GLN A 12 -8.90 -18.17 -14.15
C GLN A 12 -7.83 -17.76 -13.13
N LEU A 13 -6.58 -17.88 -13.55
CA LEU A 13 -5.43 -17.33 -12.84
C LEU A 13 -5.17 -15.92 -13.38
N GLU A 14 -5.29 -14.91 -12.51
CA GLU A 14 -4.90 -13.54 -12.81
C GLU A 14 -3.63 -13.20 -12.04
N MET A 15 -2.62 -12.69 -12.74
CA MET A 15 -1.41 -12.13 -12.13
C MET A 15 -1.55 -10.62 -12.08
N LEU A 16 -1.95 -10.11 -10.91
CA LEU A 16 -2.12 -8.68 -10.64
C LEU A 16 -1.25 -8.28 -9.45
N THR A 17 -0.73 -7.07 -9.49
CA THR A 17 -0.13 -6.44 -8.30
C THR A 17 -1.20 -5.74 -7.48
N ILE A 18 -0.94 -5.53 -6.20
CA ILE A 18 -1.86 -4.78 -5.33
C ILE A 18 -2.07 -3.34 -5.87
N ASP A 19 -1.02 -2.71 -6.40
CA ASP A 19 -1.10 -1.38 -7.01
C ASP A 19 -2.11 -1.32 -8.16
N GLN A 20 -2.17 -2.36 -9.00
CA GLN A 20 -3.11 -2.42 -10.12
C GLN A 20 -4.58 -2.50 -9.67
N LEU A 21 -4.83 -2.88 -8.41
CA LEU A 21 -6.18 -2.89 -7.84
C LEU A 21 -6.62 -1.52 -7.32
N VAL A 22 -5.69 -0.56 -7.17
CA VAL A 22 -5.97 0.79 -6.70
C VAL A 22 -6.23 1.71 -7.89
N PRO A 23 -7.40 2.38 -8.00
CA PRO A 23 -7.69 3.30 -9.10
C PRO A 23 -6.64 4.41 -9.25
N GLU A 24 -6.36 4.83 -10.49
CA GLU A 24 -5.36 5.86 -10.80
C GLU A 24 -5.68 7.21 -10.16
N ASP A 25 -6.95 7.56 -10.04
CA ASP A 25 -7.43 8.83 -9.45
C ASP A 25 -7.61 8.77 -7.93
N HIS A 26 -7.31 7.62 -7.31
CA HIS A 26 -7.51 7.40 -5.89
C HIS A 26 -6.64 8.32 -5.03
N LEU A 27 -7.19 8.78 -3.90
CA LEU A 27 -6.56 9.76 -3.03
C LEU A 27 -5.21 9.28 -2.47
N VAL A 28 -5.07 7.99 -2.17
CA VAL A 28 -3.80 7.43 -1.67
C VAL A 28 -2.64 7.55 -2.69
N ARG A 29 -2.92 7.49 -4.00
CA ARG A 29 -1.90 7.71 -5.05
C ARG A 29 -1.46 9.17 -5.11
N LYS A 30 -2.40 10.09 -4.89
CA LYS A 30 -2.10 11.53 -4.77
C LYS A 30 -1.28 11.81 -3.53
N LEU A 31 -1.58 11.16 -2.41
CA LEU A 31 -0.82 11.28 -1.17
C LEU A 31 0.62 10.76 -1.34
N GLU A 32 0.76 9.56 -1.91
CA GLU A 32 2.06 8.93 -2.17
C GLU A 32 2.96 9.81 -3.06
N SER A 33 2.38 10.51 -4.03
CA SER A 33 3.12 11.43 -4.91
C SER A 33 3.36 12.81 -4.33
N ALA A 34 2.58 13.23 -3.32
CA ALA A 34 2.69 14.55 -2.71
C ALA A 34 3.67 14.60 -1.53
N ILE A 35 3.94 13.47 -0.88
CA ILE A 35 4.75 13.39 0.33
C ILE A 35 5.90 12.41 0.11
N ASP A 36 7.13 12.91 0.15
CA ASP A 36 8.29 12.05 0.33
C ASP A 36 8.36 11.63 1.80
N PHE A 37 8.12 10.35 2.09
CA PHE A 37 8.14 9.82 3.46
C PHE A 37 9.56 9.53 3.99
N SER A 38 10.61 9.72 3.17
CA SER A 38 12.00 9.44 3.55
C SER A 38 12.47 10.20 4.79
N PHE A 39 11.87 11.38 5.07
CA PHE A 39 12.18 12.18 6.25
C PHE A 39 11.91 11.45 7.58
N ILE A 40 11.07 10.41 7.58
CA ILE A 40 10.72 9.67 8.80
C ILE A 40 11.93 8.90 9.33
N TYR A 41 12.74 8.29 8.46
CA TYR A 41 13.86 7.45 8.86
C TYR A 41 14.85 8.16 9.82
N PRO A 42 15.42 9.34 9.48
CA PRO A 42 16.35 10.02 10.39
C PRO A 42 15.70 10.49 11.69
N LEU A 43 14.37 10.73 11.71
CA LEU A 43 13.67 11.15 12.93
C LEU A 43 13.53 10.02 13.94
N VAL A 44 13.35 8.79 13.47
CA VAL A 44 13.04 7.64 14.34
C VAL A 44 14.21 6.67 14.50
N GLU A 45 15.30 6.84 13.76
CA GLU A 45 16.47 5.94 13.74
C GLU A 45 16.93 5.53 15.14
N ASN A 46 17.05 6.50 16.06
CA ASN A 46 17.53 6.28 17.43
C ASN A 46 16.61 5.38 18.28
N LEU A 47 15.37 5.17 17.84
CA LEU A 47 14.37 4.33 18.52
C LEU A 47 14.44 2.86 18.09
N TYR A 48 15.19 2.55 17.03
CA TYR A 48 15.30 1.21 16.48
C TYR A 48 16.69 0.63 16.72
N SER A 49 16.73 -0.65 17.07
CA SER A 49 17.98 -1.39 17.23
C SER A 49 18.47 -1.91 15.88
N GLY A 50 19.77 -1.77 15.62
CA GLY A 50 20.43 -2.44 14.48
C GLY A 50 20.62 -3.95 14.67
N ILE A 51 20.32 -4.48 15.87
CA ILE A 51 20.46 -5.89 16.22
C ILE A 51 19.13 -6.44 16.73
N GLY A 52 18.72 -7.60 16.25
CA GLY A 52 17.54 -8.32 16.74
C GLY A 52 16.53 -8.58 15.63
N ARG A 53 15.26 -8.75 16.01
CA ARG A 53 14.18 -8.98 15.05
C ARG A 53 13.84 -7.68 14.33
N PRO A 54 13.80 -7.66 12.98
CA PRO A 54 13.34 -6.50 12.24
C PRO A 54 11.93 -6.11 12.66
N SER A 55 11.74 -4.83 12.96
CA SER A 55 10.43 -4.24 13.18
C SER A 55 9.69 -4.06 11.86
N ILE A 56 8.41 -3.66 11.94
CA ILE A 56 7.70 -3.10 10.80
C ILE A 56 8.44 -1.83 10.34
N ASP A 57 8.49 -1.60 9.04
CA ASP A 57 9.06 -0.38 8.47
C ASP A 57 8.32 0.85 9.04
N PRO A 58 9.04 1.85 9.58
CA PRO A 58 8.41 3.03 10.16
C PRO A 58 7.54 3.80 9.16
N VAL A 59 7.95 3.92 7.89
CA VAL A 59 7.14 4.57 6.84
C VAL A 59 5.82 3.85 6.66
N VAL A 60 5.83 2.52 6.65
CA VAL A 60 4.60 1.70 6.55
C VAL A 60 3.67 1.97 7.73
N LEU A 61 4.22 2.03 8.94
CA LEU A 61 3.43 2.31 10.15
C LEU A 61 2.77 3.69 10.10
N PHE A 62 3.50 4.73 9.65
CA PHE A 62 2.92 6.06 9.48
C PHE A 62 1.88 6.09 8.35
N LYS A 63 2.14 5.44 7.21
CA LYS A 63 1.15 5.35 6.11
C LYS A 63 -0.16 4.71 6.57
N MET A 64 -0.12 3.68 7.41
CA MET A 64 -1.33 3.10 8.00
C MET A 64 -2.12 4.13 8.83
N ILE A 65 -1.43 4.96 9.60
CA ILE A 65 -2.06 6.05 10.37
C ILE A 65 -2.67 7.09 9.43
N PHE A 66 -1.97 7.52 8.38
CA PHE A 66 -2.52 8.47 7.41
C PHE A 66 -3.79 7.94 6.73
N ILE A 67 -3.81 6.66 6.34
CA ILE A 67 -5.00 6.01 5.76
C ILE A 67 -6.19 6.03 6.73
N GLN A 68 -5.95 5.93 8.04
CA GLN A 68 -7.03 6.01 9.03
C GLN A 68 -7.71 7.40 9.07
N TYR A 69 -6.99 8.46 8.76
CA TYR A 69 -7.49 9.84 8.86
C TYR A 69 -8.07 10.39 7.55
N ILE A 70 -7.85 9.70 6.44
CA ILE A 70 -8.25 10.10 5.09
C ILE A 70 -9.51 9.32 4.68
#